data_AF-A0A4P5TMW2-F1
#
_entry.id   AF-A0A4P5TMW2-F1
#
_cell.length_a   1.000
_cell.length_b   1.000
_cell.length_c   1.000
_cell.angle_alpha   90.00
_cell.angle_beta   90.00
_cell.angle_gamma   90.00
#
_symmetry.space_group_name_H-M   'P 1'
#
loop_
_entity.id
_entity.type
_entity.pdbx_description
1 polymer ?
#
loop_
_entity_poly.entity_id
_entity_poly.type
_entity_poly.pdbx_seq_one_letter_code
_entity_poly.pdbx_strand_id
1 'polypeptide(L)'
;MMKKFSSAITILLLLISGCYYDKYDKLYPPATNANCDSVNVTYAVTVRAILDNYCMSCHDATTASGGAVFDSHSNILPWAQSGQLMGDVKQLSGFVQMPPGSKLSDCDIAKLQKWVNDGAPDN
;
A
#
# COMPACT_ATOMS: atom_id res chain seq x y z
N MET A 1 29.30 68.26 -17.03
CA MET A 1 30.24 68.01 -15.92
C MET A 1 29.79 66.76 -15.17
N MET A 2 30.76 65.95 -14.75
CA MET A 2 30.70 64.60 -14.14
C MET A 2 29.75 64.54 -12.92
N LYS A 3 29.18 63.39 -12.49
CA LYS A 3 29.79 62.18 -11.87
C LYS A 3 28.69 61.09 -11.76
N LYS A 4 28.86 59.83 -12.21
CA LYS A 4 29.44 58.64 -11.52
C LYS A 4 28.84 58.41 -10.11
N PHE A 5 28.43 57.24 -9.62
CA PHE A 5 28.33 55.82 -10.03
C PHE A 5 27.55 55.09 -8.91
N SER A 6 27.06 53.87 -9.19
CA SER A 6 26.84 52.77 -8.24
C SER A 6 25.74 52.88 -7.18
N SER A 7 24.67 52.10 -7.39
CA SER A 7 24.29 51.11 -6.38
C SER A 7 23.67 49.91 -7.07
N ALA A 8 24.46 48.84 -7.18
CA ALA A 8 24.02 47.54 -7.64
C ALA A 8 23.07 46.95 -6.59
N ILE A 9 21.77 46.98 -6.87
CA ILE A 9 20.74 46.23 -6.13
C ILE A 9 20.28 45.10 -7.06
N THR A 10 21.15 44.09 -7.16
CA THR A 10 20.92 42.77 -6.57
C THR A 10 19.48 42.25 -6.61
N ILE A 11 19.33 41.13 -7.35
CA ILE A 11 18.45 39.97 -7.07
C ILE A 11 17.00 40.11 -7.56
N LEU A 12 16.70 39.53 -8.72
CA LEU A 12 16.15 38.17 -8.86
C LEU A 12 14.63 38.13 -8.63
N LEU A 13 13.87 38.74 -9.54
CA LEU A 13 12.47 38.37 -9.76
C LEU A 13 12.43 37.07 -10.57
N LEU A 14 12.76 35.96 -9.91
CA LEU A 14 12.48 34.61 -10.41
C LEU A 14 11.01 34.28 -10.13
N LEU A 15 10.22 34.29 -11.20
CA LEU A 15 9.25 33.27 -11.57
C LEU A 15 8.73 32.38 -10.43
N ILE A 16 7.64 32.80 -9.77
CA ILE A 16 6.81 31.89 -8.97
C ILE A 16 5.63 31.40 -9.81
N SER A 17 5.91 30.56 -10.81
CA SER A 17 4.90 29.63 -11.34
C SER A 17 4.84 28.42 -10.39
N GLY A 18 4.18 28.60 -9.24
CA GLY A 18 3.87 27.50 -8.34
C GLY A 18 2.67 26.73 -8.87
N CYS A 19 2.89 25.58 -9.50
CA CYS A 19 1.83 24.61 -9.71
C CYS A 19 1.48 24.02 -8.33
N TYR A 20 0.45 24.57 -7.69
CA TYR A 20 -0.14 23.97 -6.52
C TYR A 20 -0.83 22.67 -6.96
N TYR A 21 -0.18 21.54 -6.67
CA TYR A 21 -0.70 20.22 -6.97
C TYR A 21 -1.67 19.83 -5.86
N ASP A 22 -2.94 20.12 -6.05
CA ASP A 22 -4.00 19.62 -5.19
C ASP A 22 -4.02 18.09 -5.26
N LYS A 23 -3.47 17.44 -4.24
CA LYS A 23 -3.71 16.00 -4.01
C LYS A 23 -5.19 15.88 -3.63
N TYR A 24 -6.04 15.59 -4.63
CA TYR A 24 -7.48 15.36 -4.45
C TYR A 24 -7.77 14.44 -3.26
N ASP A 25 -6.93 13.42 -3.07
CA ASP A 25 -6.97 12.46 -1.96
C ASP A 25 -6.87 13.08 -0.55
N LYS A 26 -6.40 14.33 -0.42
CA LYS A 26 -6.37 15.07 0.86
C LYS A 26 -7.64 15.88 1.12
N LEU A 27 -8.30 16.37 0.07
CA LEU A 27 -9.52 17.20 0.16
C LEU A 27 -10.78 16.33 0.19
N TYR A 28 -10.73 15.20 -0.49
CA TYR A 28 -11.77 14.19 -0.53
C TYR A 28 -11.14 12.85 -0.17
N PRO A 29 -10.87 12.60 1.13
CA PRO A 29 -10.44 11.28 1.54
C PRO A 29 -11.50 10.28 1.04
N PRO A 30 -11.12 9.23 0.29
CA PRO A 30 -12.07 8.18 -0.09
C PRO A 30 -12.73 7.70 1.19
N ALA A 31 -14.06 7.56 1.16
CA ALA A 31 -14.91 7.29 2.31
C ALA A 31 -14.16 6.43 3.32
N THR A 32 -13.62 7.09 4.35
CA THR A 32 -12.89 6.40 5.39
C THR A 32 -13.91 5.47 5.99
N ASN A 33 -13.74 4.17 5.75
CA ASN A 33 -14.44 3.15 6.51
C ASN A 33 -14.15 3.50 7.96
N ALA A 34 -15.10 4.16 8.65
CA ALA A 34 -14.93 4.69 10.00
C ALA A 34 -14.67 3.57 11.03
N ASN A 35 -14.61 2.32 10.56
CA ASN A 35 -14.36 1.10 11.29
C ASN A 35 -13.18 0.28 10.72
N CYS A 36 -12.28 0.87 9.93
CA CYS A 36 -11.04 0.19 9.56
C CYS A 36 -10.01 0.34 10.69
N ASP A 37 -10.08 -0.52 11.70
CA ASP A 37 -8.99 -0.64 12.67
C ASP A 37 -7.76 -1.24 11.96
N SER A 38 -6.84 -0.37 11.58
CA SER A 38 -5.51 -0.68 11.07
C SER A 38 -4.42 -0.43 12.12
N VAL A 39 -4.81 -0.19 13.37
CA VAL A 39 -3.88 0.06 14.49
C VAL A 39 -3.45 -1.26 15.11
N ASN A 40 -4.40 -2.15 15.39
CA ASN A 40 -4.15 -3.45 16.04
C ASN A 40 -4.24 -4.61 15.06
N VAL A 41 -3.32 -4.65 14.10
CA VAL A 41 -3.24 -5.75 13.12
C VAL A 41 -2.32 -6.85 13.65
N THR A 42 -2.84 -8.07 13.77
CA THR A 42 -2.04 -9.26 14.12
C THR A 42 -2.19 -10.35 13.06
N TYR A 43 -1.21 -11.24 12.98
CA TYR A 43 -1.29 -12.37 12.07
C TYR A 43 -2.43 -13.30 12.46
N ALA A 44 -2.48 -13.71 13.74
CA ALA A 44 -3.39 -14.76 14.23
C ALA A 44 -4.87 -14.39 14.11
N VAL A 45 -5.21 -13.10 14.17
CA VAL A 45 -6.60 -12.63 14.13
C VAL A 45 -6.91 -11.94 12.80
N THR A 46 -6.17 -10.90 12.45
CA THR A 46 -6.52 -10.03 11.33
C THR A 46 -6.13 -10.64 9.99
N VAL A 47 -4.86 -11.01 9.84
CA VAL A 47 -4.34 -11.51 8.56
C VAL A 47 -4.94 -12.88 8.26
N ARG A 48 -4.97 -13.78 9.26
CA ARG A 48 -5.56 -15.11 9.12
C ARG A 48 -7.01 -15.05 8.63
N ALA A 49 -7.83 -14.18 9.22
CA ALA A 49 -9.23 -14.01 8.79
C ALA A 49 -9.35 -13.52 7.33
N ILE A 50 -8.48 -12.60 6.88
CA ILE A 50 -8.45 -12.16 5.49
C ILE A 50 -8.08 -13.33 4.57
N LEU A 51 -7.05 -14.09 4.92
CA LEU A 51 -6.63 -15.24 4.12
C LEU A 51 -7.73 -16.31 4.03
N ASP A 52 -8.38 -16.63 5.14
CA ASP A 52 -9.46 -17.62 5.19
C ASP A 52 -10.66 -17.22 4.35
N ASN A 53 -11.01 -15.93 4.33
CA ASN A 53 -12.16 -15.43 3.59
C ASN A 53 -11.91 -15.27 2.09
N TYR A 54 -10.68 -14.94 1.67
CA TYR A 54 -10.42 -14.49 0.29
C TYR A 54 -9.38 -15.32 -0.47
N CYS A 55 -8.56 -16.12 0.21
CA CYS A 55 -7.41 -16.78 -0.39
C CYS A 55 -7.50 -18.30 -0.36
N MET A 56 -7.99 -18.87 0.74
CA MET A 56 -7.83 -20.31 1.01
C MET A 56 -8.56 -21.21 0.01
N SER A 57 -9.62 -20.76 -0.67
CA SER A 57 -10.30 -21.57 -1.70
C SER A 57 -9.41 -22.01 -2.86
N CYS A 58 -8.27 -21.35 -3.07
CA CYS A 58 -7.28 -21.70 -4.09
C CYS A 58 -5.87 -21.85 -3.52
N HIS A 59 -5.61 -21.36 -2.30
CA HIS A 59 -4.28 -21.35 -1.66
C HIS A 59 -4.20 -22.22 -0.40
N ASP A 60 -5.11 -23.19 -0.26
CA ASP A 60 -4.97 -24.27 0.73
C ASP A 60 -4.04 -25.39 0.23
N ALA A 61 -3.58 -26.25 1.15
CA ALA A 61 -2.63 -27.32 0.85
C ALA A 61 -3.16 -28.40 -0.12
N THR A 62 -4.48 -28.50 -0.29
CA THR A 62 -5.15 -29.50 -1.14
C THR A 62 -5.51 -28.97 -2.53
N THR A 63 -5.73 -27.66 -2.65
CA THR A 63 -6.25 -27.00 -3.86
C THR A 63 -5.20 -26.17 -4.58
N ALA A 64 -4.10 -25.80 -3.90
CA ALA A 64 -3.06 -24.94 -4.46
C ALA A 64 -2.42 -25.51 -5.73
N SER A 65 -2.68 -24.83 -6.85
CA SER A 65 -1.95 -25.02 -8.09
C SER A 65 -0.80 -24.01 -8.14
N GLY A 66 0.45 -24.48 -8.30
CA GLY A 66 1.63 -23.61 -8.37
C GLY A 66 2.36 -23.36 -7.05
N GLY A 67 1.99 -24.07 -5.97
CA GLY A 67 2.80 -24.16 -4.74
C GLY A 67 2.68 -23.01 -3.74
N ALA A 68 1.85 -22.00 -4.02
CA ALA A 68 1.53 -20.94 -3.07
C ALA A 68 0.45 -21.42 -2.09
N VAL A 69 0.88 -21.93 -0.93
CA VAL A 69 0.02 -22.38 0.16
C VAL A 69 0.08 -21.34 1.29
N PHE A 70 -1.05 -20.97 1.89
CA PHE A 70 -1.10 -19.97 2.97
C PHE A 70 -1.76 -20.50 4.25
N ASP A 71 -1.52 -21.77 4.60
CA ASP A 71 -2.05 -22.43 5.80
C ASP A 71 -1.29 -22.08 7.11
N SER A 72 -0.11 -21.47 7.00
CA SER A 72 0.76 -21.11 8.12
C SER A 72 1.49 -19.79 7.86
N HIS A 73 1.96 -19.16 8.95
CA HIS A 73 2.71 -17.91 8.88
C HIS A 73 3.96 -18.06 8.01
N SER A 74 4.72 -19.15 8.24
CA SER A 74 5.94 -19.46 7.50
C SER A 74 5.72 -19.61 5.99
N ASN A 75 4.53 -20.04 5.57
CA ASN A 75 4.25 -20.25 4.15
C ASN A 75 3.88 -18.95 3.43
N ILE A 76 3.22 -18.00 4.11
CA ILE A 76 2.91 -16.69 3.52
C ILE A 76 4.07 -15.68 3.64
N LEU A 77 4.93 -15.83 4.65
CA LEU A 77 6.01 -14.88 4.95
C LEU A 77 6.91 -14.53 3.73
N PRO A 78 7.35 -15.47 2.87
CA PRO A 78 8.17 -15.14 1.70
C PRO A 78 7.44 -14.24 0.67
N TRP A 79 6.12 -14.37 0.56
CA TRP A 79 5.28 -13.58 -0.34
C TRP A 79 5.08 -12.16 0.19
N ALA A 80 4.96 -12.03 1.51
CA ALA A 80 4.95 -10.75 2.20
C ALA A 80 6.28 -10.01 2.01
N GLN A 81 7.41 -10.69 2.26
CA GLN A 81 8.75 -10.11 2.22
C GLN A 81 9.22 -9.75 0.79
N SER A 82 8.83 -10.54 -0.22
CA SER A 82 9.16 -10.24 -1.62
C SER A 82 8.34 -9.08 -2.21
N GLY A 83 7.28 -8.65 -1.53
CA GLY A 83 6.31 -7.69 -2.04
C GLY A 83 5.29 -8.29 -3.03
N GLN A 84 5.42 -9.57 -3.38
CA GLN A 84 4.51 -10.27 -4.28
C GLN A 84 3.07 -10.25 -3.75
N LEU A 85 2.87 -10.53 -2.45
CA LEU A 85 1.56 -10.49 -1.81
C LEU A 85 0.86 -9.14 -2.05
N MET A 86 1.57 -8.04 -1.80
CA MET A 86 0.98 -6.70 -1.94
C MET A 86 0.78 -6.29 -3.40
N GLY A 87 1.64 -6.73 -4.32
CA GLY A 87 1.44 -6.49 -5.74
C GLY A 87 0.20 -7.22 -6.27
N ASP A 88 0.02 -8.49 -5.88
CA ASP A 88 -1.09 -9.34 -6.30
C ASP A 88 -2.43 -8.83 -5.76
N VAL A 89 -2.55 -8.55 -4.44
CA VAL A 89 -3.81 -8.11 -3.82
C VAL A 89 -4.19 -6.66 -4.16
N LYS A 90 -3.20 -5.82 -4.48
CA LYS A 90 -3.46 -4.48 -5.05
C LYS A 90 -3.79 -4.53 -6.53
N GLN A 91 -3.56 -5.68 -7.18
CA GLN A 91 -3.73 -5.92 -8.61
C GLN A 91 -2.90 -4.94 -9.46
N LEU A 92 -1.63 -4.75 -9.09
CA LEU A 92 -0.71 -3.86 -9.81
C LEU A 92 -0.31 -4.44 -11.17
N SER A 93 0.08 -3.57 -12.10
CA SER A 93 0.62 -4.01 -13.40
C SER A 93 1.89 -4.85 -13.20
N GLY A 94 1.97 -5.99 -13.89
CA GLY A 94 3.08 -6.94 -13.77
C GLY A 94 2.92 -7.99 -12.66
N PHE A 95 1.83 -7.95 -11.90
CA PHE A 95 1.49 -8.91 -10.85
C PHE A 95 0.28 -9.76 -11.25
N VAL A 96 0.11 -10.92 -10.59
CA VAL A 96 -1.06 -11.78 -10.83
C VAL A 96 -2.22 -11.21 -10.03
N GLN A 97 -3.31 -10.87 -10.69
CA GLN A 97 -4.46 -10.27 -10.02
C GLN A 97 -5.13 -11.28 -9.09
N MET A 98 -5.00 -11.05 -7.78
CA MET A 98 -5.62 -11.90 -6.76
C MET A 98 -6.53 -11.08 -5.82
N PRO A 99 -7.66 -11.65 -5.38
CA PRO A 99 -8.34 -12.81 -5.94
C PRO A 99 -8.76 -12.59 -7.40
N PRO A 100 -8.97 -13.67 -8.19
CA PRO A 100 -9.47 -13.53 -9.56
C PRO A 100 -10.86 -12.88 -9.59
N GLY A 101 -11.04 -11.88 -10.45
CA GLY A 101 -12.35 -11.26 -10.72
C GLY A 101 -12.94 -10.39 -9.60
N SER A 102 -12.31 -10.33 -8.43
CA SER A 102 -12.72 -9.44 -7.33
C SER A 102 -11.51 -8.92 -6.58
N LYS A 103 -11.53 -7.63 -6.24
CA LYS A 103 -10.48 -7.00 -5.43
C LYS A 103 -10.93 -6.96 -3.97
N LEU A 104 -9.99 -7.18 -3.05
CA LEU A 104 -10.24 -6.96 -1.62
C LEU A 104 -10.70 -5.52 -1.37
N SER A 105 -11.40 -5.32 -0.25
CA SER A 105 -11.72 -3.97 0.20
C SER A 105 -10.44 -3.18 0.47
N ASP A 106 -10.50 -1.85 0.32
CA ASP A 106 -9.36 -0.99 0.65
C ASP A 106 -8.93 -1.15 2.12
N CYS A 107 -9.86 -1.49 3.02
CA CYS A 107 -9.53 -1.74 4.42
C CYS A 107 -8.73 -3.03 4.62
N ASP A 108 -9.11 -4.12 3.95
CA ASP A 108 -8.37 -5.39 4.06
C ASP A 108 -6.98 -5.27 3.44
N ILE A 109 -6.88 -4.57 2.31
CA ILE A 109 -5.58 -4.25 1.70
C ILE A 109 -4.73 -3.39 2.65
N ALA A 110 -5.32 -2.40 3.33
CA ALA A 110 -4.61 -1.57 4.29
C ALA A 110 -4.12 -2.37 5.52
N LYS A 111 -4.93 -3.32 6.02
CA LYS A 111 -4.53 -4.23 7.11
C LYS A 111 -3.37 -5.14 6.68
N LEU A 112 -3.45 -5.76 5.51
CA LEU A 112 -2.34 -6.55 4.96
C LEU A 112 -1.09 -5.69 4.79
N GLN A 113 -1.23 -4.48 4.25
CA GLN A 113 -0.10 -3.56 4.09
C GLN A 113 0.52 -3.16 5.44
N LYS A 114 -0.29 -2.89 6.46
CA LYS A 114 0.19 -2.58 7.81
C LYS A 114 1.01 -3.73 8.37
N TRP A 115 0.47 -4.95 8.32
CA TRP A 115 1.18 -6.15 8.77
C TRP A 115 2.51 -6.36 8.04
N VAL A 116 2.53 -6.20 6.71
CA VAL A 116 3.77 -6.28 5.90
C VAL A 116 4.76 -5.19 6.32
N ASN A 117 4.29 -3.95 6.52
CA ASN A 117 5.13 -2.83 6.95
C ASN A 117 5.73 -3.03 8.35
N ASP A 118 5.01 -3.72 9.24
CA ASP A 118 5.48 -4.07 10.58
C ASP A 118 6.49 -5.24 10.57
N GLY A 119 6.88 -5.73 9.39
CA GLY A 119 7.81 -6.85 9.22
C GLY A 119 7.15 -8.22 9.16
N ALA A 120 5.82 -8.27 8.94
CA ALA A 120 5.03 -9.48 8.90
C ALA A 120 5.22 -10.38 10.14
N PRO A 121 5.05 -9.86 11.37
CA PRO A 121 5.25 -10.64 12.59
C PRO A 121 4.23 -11.78 12.71
N ASP A 122 4.64 -12.86 13.38
CA ASP A 122 3.75 -13.95 13.80
C ASP A 122 3.25 -13.65 15.22
N ASN A 123 2.11 -12.96 15.33
CA ASN A 123 1.56 -12.41 16.58
C ASN A 123 0.04 -12.49 16.66
#